data_AF-A0A2L2YXT9-F1
#
_entry.id   AF-A0A2L2YXT9-F1
#
_cell.length_a   1.000
_cell.length_b   1.000
_cell.length_c   1.000
_cell.angle_alpha   90.00
_cell.angle_beta   90.00
_cell.angle_gamma   90.00
#
_symmetry.space_group_name_H-M   'P 1'
#
loop_
_entity.id
_entity.type
_entity.pdbx_description
1 polymer ?
#
loop_
_entity_poly.entity_id
_entity_poly.type
_entity_poly.pdbx_seq_one_letter_code
_entity_poly.pdbx_strand_id
1 'polypeptide(L)'
;WSRIGGNLAPSMVQGGGVLTFQGITANAAGRYLCTAVNAAGKAEGVAEVIVNEESPLDYVRKEETAFVGSNAQLKCAVSGSPAPQLEWSKDGGPLPENARVINNELWLRDLRMENAGRYICTATNSAGRTRDYVILNVRAVPTLEVKIEANKDIVNMGDTLDLRCKVTGDTSARISWYKVAQEGPLPENVRIRGPILVINGVMPENGGVYR
;
A
#
# COMPACT_ATOMS: atom_id res chain seq x y z
N TRP A 1 37.34 -26.52 20.26
CA TRP A 1 36.36 -25.44 20.39
C TRP A 1 35.32 -25.81 21.43
N SER A 2 34.81 -24.83 22.15
CA SER A 2 33.66 -24.95 23.06
C SER A 2 32.76 -23.73 22.94
N ARG A 3 31.48 -23.85 23.31
CA ARG A 3 30.56 -22.71 23.42
C ARG A 3 30.60 -22.17 24.84
N ILE A 4 30.71 -20.87 25.00
CA ILE A 4 30.67 -20.25 26.33
C ILE A 4 29.21 -20.21 26.80
N GLY A 5 28.92 -20.81 27.96
CA GLY A 5 27.57 -20.85 28.51
C GLY A 5 26.66 -21.93 27.92
N GLY A 6 27.21 -22.93 27.22
CA GLY A 6 26.44 -24.06 26.71
C GLY A 6 27.28 -25.11 25.99
N ASN A 7 26.61 -26.04 25.32
CA ASN A 7 27.26 -27.07 24.51
C ASN A 7 27.22 -26.72 23.02
N LEU A 8 28.17 -27.27 22.26
CA LEU A 8 28.12 -27.23 20.80
C LEU A 8 26.96 -28.10 20.31
N ALA A 9 26.22 -27.61 19.31
CA ALA A 9 25.14 -28.37 18.71
C ALA A 9 25.69 -29.53 17.86
N PRO A 10 24.92 -30.62 17.64
CA PRO A 10 25.34 -31.73 16.78
C PRO A 10 25.68 -31.33 15.34
N SER A 11 25.13 -30.21 14.85
CA SER A 11 25.41 -29.64 13.53
C SER A 11 26.75 -28.89 13.45
N MET A 12 27.48 -28.77 14.56
CA MET A 12 28.77 -28.07 14.63
C MET A 12 29.91 -29.08 14.62
N VAL A 13 30.64 -29.13 13.52
CA VAL A 13 31.74 -30.09 13.31
C VAL A 13 33.06 -29.40 13.59
N GLN A 14 33.96 -30.08 14.31
CA GLN A 14 35.29 -29.57 14.64
C GLN A 14 36.37 -30.39 13.93
N GLY A 15 37.34 -29.73 13.30
CA GLY A 15 38.47 -30.41 12.66
C GLY A 15 39.56 -29.44 12.22
N GLY A 16 40.84 -29.82 12.37
CA GLY A 16 41.98 -29.03 11.88
C GLY A 16 42.06 -27.60 12.43
N GLY A 17 41.59 -27.37 13.67
CA GLY A 17 41.51 -26.03 14.26
C GLY A 17 40.30 -25.19 13.82
N VAL A 18 39.44 -25.72 12.95
CA VAL A 18 38.24 -25.04 12.43
C VAL A 18 36.98 -25.57 13.12
N LEU A 19 36.03 -24.65 13.40
CA LEU A 19 34.65 -24.97 13.80
C LEU A 19 33.72 -24.67 12.60
N THR A 20 33.08 -25.69 12.06
CA THR A 20 32.19 -25.60 10.89
C THR A 20 30.74 -25.77 11.32
N PHE A 21 29.86 -24.88 10.86
CA PHE A 21 28.41 -24.94 11.12
C PHE A 21 27.69 -25.53 9.90
N GLN A 22 27.06 -26.70 10.05
CA GLN A 22 26.25 -27.31 8.99
C GLN A 22 24.78 -26.87 9.15
N GLY A 23 24.39 -25.83 8.43
CA GLY A 23 23.06 -25.21 8.56
C GLY A 23 22.95 -24.35 9.81
N ILE A 24 23.59 -23.17 9.77
CA ILE A 24 23.55 -22.22 10.88
C ILE A 24 22.12 -21.68 11.07
N THR A 25 21.69 -21.55 12.32
CA THR A 25 20.37 -21.01 12.72
C THR A 25 20.59 -19.92 13.76
N ALA A 26 19.57 -19.10 14.07
CA ALA A 26 19.72 -18.04 15.08
C ALA A 26 20.22 -18.54 16.44
N ASN A 27 19.88 -19.79 16.80
CA ASN A 27 20.33 -20.41 18.03
C ASN A 27 21.86 -20.65 18.10
N ALA A 28 22.55 -20.58 16.96
CA ALA A 28 24.00 -20.65 16.88
C ALA A 28 24.69 -19.32 17.23
N ALA A 29 23.95 -18.22 17.39
CA ALA A 29 24.53 -16.96 17.86
C ALA A 29 25.13 -17.13 19.27
N GLY A 30 26.25 -16.47 19.52
CA GLY A 30 26.93 -16.49 20.82
C GLY A 30 28.45 -16.56 20.71
N ARG A 31 29.11 -16.74 21.86
CA ARG A 31 30.58 -16.73 21.97
C ARG A 31 31.15 -18.15 22.02
N TYR A 32 32.23 -18.35 21.28
CA TYR A 32 32.91 -19.62 21.12
C TYR A 32 34.38 -19.49 21.49
N LEU A 33 34.89 -20.44 22.26
CA LEU A 33 36.26 -20.50 22.74
C LEU A 33 37.06 -21.52 21.94
N CYS A 34 38.17 -21.07 21.35
CA CYS A 34 39.21 -21.93 20.82
C CYS A 34 40.30 -22.08 21.88
N THR A 35 40.71 -23.32 22.16
CA THR A 35 41.78 -23.63 23.11
C THR A 35 42.85 -24.45 22.41
N ALA A 36 44.09 -23.98 22.44
CA ALA A 36 45.26 -24.68 21.95
C ALA A 36 46.14 -25.11 23.14
N VAL A 37 46.62 -26.34 23.15
CA VAL A 37 47.47 -26.88 24.21
C VAL A 37 48.68 -27.57 23.59
N ASN A 38 49.86 -27.29 24.13
CA ASN A 38 51.09 -28.00 23.83
C ASN A 38 51.86 -28.31 25.14
N ALA A 39 53.07 -28.88 25.03
CA ALA A 39 53.88 -29.21 26.20
C ALA A 39 54.30 -28.00 27.04
N ALA A 40 54.31 -26.80 26.46
CA ALA A 40 54.71 -25.57 27.15
C ALA A 40 53.53 -24.86 27.84
N GLY A 41 52.28 -25.21 27.49
CA GLY A 41 51.11 -24.64 28.14
C GLY A 41 49.86 -24.60 27.27
N LYS A 42 48.96 -23.69 27.64
CA LYS A 42 47.63 -23.53 27.06
C LYS A 42 47.41 -22.07 26.65
N ALA A 43 46.84 -21.87 25.46
CA ALA A 43 46.42 -20.58 24.93
C ALA A 43 44.95 -20.62 24.50
N GLU A 44 44.26 -19.49 24.57
CA GLU A 44 42.84 -19.38 24.30
C GLU A 44 42.50 -18.17 23.44
N GLY A 45 41.48 -18.29 22.59
CA GLY A 45 40.94 -17.21 21.77
C GLY A 45 39.41 -17.28 21.72
N VAL A 46 38.74 -16.13 21.68
CA VAL A 46 37.28 -16.04 21.68
C VAL A 46 36.78 -15.45 20.37
N ALA A 47 35.82 -16.11 19.74
CA ALA A 47 35.07 -15.60 18.59
C ALA A 47 33.60 -15.38 18.98
N GLU A 48 33.02 -14.27 18.55
CA GLU A 48 31.59 -14.00 18.67
C GLU A 48 30.92 -14.24 17.33
N VAL A 49 29.91 -15.11 17.31
CA VAL A 49 29.11 -15.42 16.13
C VAL A 49 27.79 -14.69 16.26
N ILE A 50 27.51 -13.83 15.30
CA ILE A 50 26.24 -13.12 15.17
C ILE A 50 25.53 -13.73 13.96
N VAL A 51 24.30 -14.23 14.18
CA VAL A 51 23.47 -14.78 13.11
C VAL A 51 22.37 -13.77 12.81
N ASN A 52 22.41 -13.20 11.61
CA ASN A 52 21.33 -12.36 11.12
C ASN A 52 20.24 -13.29 10.58
N GLU A 53 19.07 -13.31 11.22
CA GLU A 53 17.89 -13.88 10.58
C GLU A 53 17.48 -12.96 9.43
N GLU A 54 17.52 -13.47 8.20
CA GLU A 54 16.65 -12.91 7.18
C GLU A 54 15.22 -13.18 7.65
N SER A 55 14.53 -12.12 8.09
CA SER A 55 13.10 -12.20 8.38
C SER A 55 12.41 -12.80 7.15
N PRO A 56 11.60 -13.86 7.30
CA PRO A 56 10.72 -14.29 6.24
C PRO A 56 9.66 -13.20 6.12
N LEU A 57 9.98 -12.14 5.39
CA LEU A 57 8.98 -11.23 4.89
C LEU A 57 8.11 -12.09 3.98
N ASP A 58 6.92 -12.43 4.49
CA ASP A 58 5.75 -12.63 3.68
C ASP A 58 5.88 -11.70 2.48
N TYR A 59 6.12 -12.27 1.30
CA TYR A 59 6.30 -11.55 0.04
C TYR A 59 4.92 -11.05 -0.41
N VAL A 60 4.21 -10.35 0.48
CA VAL A 60 3.02 -9.58 0.16
C VAL A 60 3.52 -8.49 -0.76
N ARG A 61 3.30 -8.74 -2.05
CA ARG A 61 3.53 -7.79 -3.13
C ARG A 61 2.97 -6.44 -2.68
N LYS A 62 3.86 -5.49 -2.40
CA LYS A 62 3.46 -4.14 -2.01
C LYS A 62 2.91 -3.45 -3.23
N GLU A 63 1.59 -3.41 -3.34
CA GLU A 63 0.87 -2.70 -4.39
C GLU A 63 0.19 -1.46 -3.82
N GLU A 64 0.44 -0.32 -4.44
CA GLU A 64 -0.26 0.94 -4.17
C GLU A 64 -1.14 1.26 -5.37
N THR A 65 -2.40 1.64 -5.15
CA THR A 65 -3.29 2.07 -6.22
C THR A 65 -3.64 3.54 -6.04
N ALA A 66 -3.39 4.34 -7.08
CA ALA A 66 -3.70 5.76 -7.11
C ALA A 66 -4.36 6.14 -8.44
N PHE A 67 -4.92 7.34 -8.50
CA PHE A 67 -5.65 7.82 -9.68
C PHE A 67 -4.87 8.89 -10.44
N VAL A 68 -5.12 9.01 -11.74
CA VAL A 68 -4.58 10.10 -12.56
C VAL A 68 -4.92 11.46 -11.92
N GLY A 69 -3.95 12.37 -11.87
CA GLY A 69 -4.04 13.69 -11.25
C GLY A 69 -3.88 13.71 -9.73
N SER A 70 -3.88 12.55 -9.06
CA SER A 70 -3.61 12.46 -7.62
C SER A 70 -2.10 12.38 -7.32
N ASN A 71 -1.74 12.32 -6.04
CA ASN A 71 -0.36 12.11 -5.58
C ASN A 71 -0.24 10.72 -4.94
N ALA A 72 0.95 10.10 -5.04
CA ALA A 72 1.26 8.84 -4.36
C ALA A 72 2.52 8.97 -3.50
N GLN A 73 2.55 8.17 -2.42
CA GLN A 73 3.67 8.03 -1.51
C GLN A 73 4.01 6.54 -1.40
N LEU A 74 5.21 6.15 -1.84
CA LEU A 74 5.66 4.76 -1.82
C LEU A 74 6.65 4.54 -0.67
N LYS A 75 6.40 3.49 0.12
CA LYS A 75 7.23 3.09 1.27
C LYS A 75 7.83 1.70 1.07
N CYS A 76 9.16 1.64 1.10
CA CYS A 76 9.92 0.40 1.02
C CYS A 76 9.90 -0.37 2.36
N ALA A 77 9.83 -1.70 2.36
CA ALA A 77 9.81 -2.53 3.59
C ALA A 77 11.19 -2.90 4.12
N VAL A 78 12.26 -2.27 3.63
CA VAL A 78 13.60 -2.71 3.95
C VAL A 78 14.09 -2.11 5.27
N SER A 79 14.57 -2.97 6.15
CA SER A 79 15.19 -2.62 7.43
C SER A 79 16.63 -3.14 7.50
N GLY A 80 17.42 -2.62 8.44
CA GLY A 80 18.80 -3.05 8.65
C GLY A 80 19.44 -2.35 9.84
N SER A 81 20.51 -2.93 10.39
CA SER A 81 21.32 -2.34 11.46
C SER A 81 22.78 -2.23 11.03
N PRO A 82 23.38 -1.03 10.99
CA PRO A 82 22.77 0.30 11.21
C PRO A 82 21.66 0.62 10.19
N ALA A 83 20.79 1.58 10.51
CA ALA A 83 19.68 1.97 9.63
C ALA A 83 20.18 2.30 8.21
N PRO A 84 19.68 1.63 7.15
CA PRO A 84 20.20 1.83 5.81
C PRO A 84 19.69 3.13 5.18
N GLN A 85 20.50 3.68 4.28
CA GLN A 85 20.07 4.72 3.35
C GLN A 85 19.34 4.09 2.18
N LEU A 86 18.23 4.69 1.73
CA LEU A 86 17.44 4.19 0.59
C LEU A 86 17.68 5.01 -0.68
N GLU A 87 17.93 4.30 -1.76
CA GLU A 87 18.01 4.83 -3.13
C GLU A 87 16.86 4.27 -3.96
N TRP A 88 16.11 5.14 -4.65
CA TRP A 88 14.94 4.76 -5.44
C TRP A 88 15.23 4.82 -6.94
N SER A 89 14.67 3.86 -7.68
CA SER A 89 14.69 3.82 -9.15
C SER A 89 13.37 3.27 -9.68
N LYS A 90 13.06 3.52 -10.95
CA LYS A 90 11.95 2.84 -11.64
C LYS A 90 12.53 1.66 -12.40
N ASP A 91 11.80 0.55 -12.46
CA ASP A 91 12.24 -0.60 -13.22
C ASP A 91 12.49 -0.22 -14.69
N GLY A 92 13.70 -0.50 -15.19
CA GLY A 92 14.12 -0.11 -16.54
C GLY A 92 14.66 1.32 -16.70
N GLY A 93 14.81 2.14 -15.64
CA GLY A 93 15.38 3.48 -15.81
C GLY A 93 15.39 4.41 -14.59
N PRO A 94 15.68 5.70 -14.81
CA PRO A 94 15.62 6.70 -13.76
C PRO A 94 14.17 6.91 -13.29
N LEU A 95 14.03 7.57 -12.14
CA LEU A 95 12.72 7.99 -11.65
C LEU A 95 12.08 9.00 -12.62
N PRO A 96 10.74 9.02 -12.74
CA PRO A 96 10.03 10.06 -13.48
C PRO A 96 10.32 11.47 -12.96
N GLU A 97 10.18 12.50 -13.80
CA GLU A 97 10.48 13.90 -13.42
C GLU A 97 9.64 14.41 -12.25
N ASN A 98 8.41 13.91 -12.10
CA ASN A 98 7.48 14.26 -11.02
C ASN A 98 7.75 13.49 -9.71
N ALA A 99 8.81 12.69 -9.64
CA ALA A 99 9.22 11.96 -8.45
C ALA A 99 10.19 12.76 -7.56
N ARG A 100 10.03 12.68 -6.24
CA ARG A 100 10.95 13.24 -5.24
C ARG A 100 11.14 12.26 -4.09
N VAL A 101 12.38 12.05 -3.66
CA VAL A 101 12.69 11.23 -2.48
C VAL A 101 12.83 12.13 -1.26
N ILE A 102 12.05 11.86 -0.21
CA ILE A 102 12.05 12.62 1.05
C ILE A 102 12.02 11.61 2.19
N ASN A 103 12.99 11.67 3.11
CA ASN A 103 13.08 10.77 4.27
C ASN A 103 12.96 9.28 3.90
N ASN A 104 13.73 8.81 2.91
CA ASN A 104 13.70 7.44 2.38
C ASN A 104 12.37 7.00 1.72
N GLU A 105 11.37 7.89 1.60
CA GLU A 105 10.10 7.63 0.92
C GLU A 105 10.06 8.30 -0.45
N LEU A 106 9.38 7.67 -1.41
CA LEU A 106 9.25 8.17 -2.77
C LEU A 106 7.88 8.83 -2.97
N TRP A 107 7.87 10.11 -3.30
CA TRP A 107 6.67 10.91 -3.56
C TRP A 107 6.53 11.18 -5.05
N LEU A 108 5.37 10.88 -5.62
CA LEU A 108 5.00 11.18 -6.99
C LEU A 108 3.81 12.15 -6.98
N ARG A 109 3.90 13.25 -7.72
CA ARG A 109 2.84 14.27 -7.80
C ARG A 109 2.19 14.30 -9.18
N ASP A 110 0.92 14.68 -9.25
CA ASP A 110 0.18 14.81 -10.52
C ASP A 110 0.35 13.56 -11.40
N LEU A 111 -0.14 12.44 -10.89
CA LEU A 111 0.09 11.13 -11.49
C LEU A 111 -0.49 11.02 -12.89
N ARG A 112 0.26 10.38 -13.77
CA ARG A 112 -0.12 10.00 -15.13
C ARG A 112 -0.07 8.49 -15.28
N MET A 113 -0.74 7.95 -16.31
CA MET A 113 -0.72 6.51 -16.58
C MET A 113 0.69 5.95 -16.74
N GLU A 114 1.62 6.74 -17.31
CA GLU A 114 3.05 6.40 -17.45
C GLU A 114 3.81 6.27 -16.12
N ASN A 115 3.27 6.80 -15.01
CA ASN A 115 3.85 6.60 -13.70
C ASN A 115 3.56 5.19 -13.15
N ALA A 116 2.62 4.43 -13.72
CA ALA A 116 2.43 3.04 -13.31
C ALA A 116 3.70 2.21 -13.55
N GLY A 117 3.89 1.20 -12.69
CA GLY A 117 4.98 0.24 -12.81
C GLY A 117 5.66 -0.08 -11.49
N ARG A 118 6.79 -0.79 -11.61
CA ARG A 118 7.58 -1.26 -10.47
C ARG A 118 8.65 -0.22 -10.09
N TYR A 119 8.66 0.18 -8.82
CA TYR A 119 9.63 1.08 -8.24
C TYR A 119 10.53 0.32 -7.28
N ILE A 120 11.84 0.35 -7.52
CA ILE A 120 12.84 -0.43 -6.80
C ILE A 120 13.51 0.47 -5.78
N CYS A 121 13.51 0.04 -4.53
CA CYS A 121 14.25 0.67 -3.44
C CYS A 121 15.47 -0.19 -3.10
N THR A 122 16.63 0.44 -3.10
CA THR A 122 17.89 -0.21 -2.72
C THR A 122 18.37 0.35 -1.39
N ALA A 123 18.52 -0.53 -0.41
CA ALA A 123 19.00 -0.20 0.91
C ALA A 123 20.48 -0.53 1.06
N THR A 124 21.27 0.41 1.57
CA THR A 124 22.71 0.22 1.79
C THR A 124 23.10 0.69 3.20
N ASN A 125 23.85 -0.14 3.92
CA ASN A 125 24.53 0.21 5.16
C ASN A 125 25.93 -0.44 5.22
N SER A 126 26.61 -0.35 6.36
CA SER A 126 27.94 -0.96 6.55
C SER A 126 27.93 -2.50 6.57
N ALA A 127 26.78 -3.13 6.80
CA ALA A 127 26.62 -4.58 6.81
C ALA A 127 26.36 -5.15 5.40
N GLY A 128 25.88 -4.34 4.46
CA GLY A 128 25.67 -4.76 3.08
C GLY A 128 24.65 -3.92 2.32
N ARG A 129 24.21 -4.49 1.19
CA ARG A 129 23.24 -3.89 0.27
C ARG A 129 22.15 -4.89 -0.07
N THR A 130 20.89 -4.48 0.03
CA THR A 130 19.73 -5.29 -0.37
C THR A 130 18.72 -4.46 -1.14
N ARG A 131 17.77 -5.10 -1.82
CA ARG A 131 16.77 -4.44 -2.67
C ARG A 131 15.39 -5.03 -2.44
N ASP A 132 14.38 -4.18 -2.57
CA ASP A 132 12.97 -4.54 -2.61
C ASP A 132 12.24 -3.65 -3.63
N TYR A 133 10.96 -3.87 -3.85
CA TYR A 133 10.17 -3.06 -4.77
C TYR A 133 8.72 -2.85 -4.32
N VAL A 134 8.11 -1.80 -4.87
CA VAL A 134 6.68 -1.47 -4.74
C VAL A 134 6.09 -1.34 -6.14
N ILE A 135 4.89 -1.86 -6.36
CA ILE A 135 4.17 -1.71 -7.63
C ILE A 135 3.14 -0.59 -7.46
N LEU A 136 3.26 0.45 -8.30
CA LEU A 136 2.25 1.50 -8.39
C LEU A 136 1.30 1.21 -9.55
N ASN A 137 0.03 1.02 -9.22
CA ASN A 137 -1.07 0.96 -10.17
C ASN A 137 -1.70 2.35 -10.30
N VAL A 138 -1.64 2.95 -11.49
CA VAL A 138 -2.33 4.22 -11.77
C VAL A 138 -3.58 3.93 -12.58
N ARG A 139 -4.75 4.38 -12.10
CA ARG A 139 -6.05 4.21 -12.76
C ARG A 139 -6.63 5.56 -13.17
N ALA A 140 -7.43 5.56 -14.23
CA ALA A 140 -8.24 6.74 -14.56
C ALA A 140 -9.23 7.02 -13.42
N VAL A 141 -9.53 8.29 -13.18
CA VAL A 141 -10.64 8.67 -12.30
C VAL A 141 -11.93 8.17 -12.96
N PRO A 142 -12.81 7.45 -12.24
CA PRO A 142 -14.08 7.02 -12.80
C PRO A 142 -14.89 8.23 -13.27
N THR A 143 -15.36 8.22 -14.51
CA THR A 143 -16.25 9.25 -15.03
C THR A 143 -17.66 9.02 -14.50
N LEU A 144 -18.29 10.04 -13.90
CA LEU A 144 -19.68 9.96 -13.50
C LEU A 144 -20.60 10.26 -14.68
N GLU A 145 -21.53 9.34 -14.96
CA GLU A 145 -22.65 9.59 -15.86
C GLU A 145 -23.94 9.59 -15.07
N VAL A 146 -24.77 10.62 -15.27
CA VAL A 146 -26.05 10.81 -14.58
C VAL A 146 -27.18 10.83 -15.60
N LYS A 147 -28.19 10.00 -15.38
CA LYS A 147 -29.42 9.97 -16.19
C LYS A 147 -30.63 9.98 -15.26
N ILE A 148 -31.64 10.79 -15.59
CA ILE A 148 -32.93 10.77 -14.90
C ILE A 148 -33.91 9.92 -15.71
N GLU A 149 -34.55 8.96 -15.05
CA GLU A 149 -35.57 8.09 -15.62
C GLU A 149 -36.89 8.33 -14.90
N ALA A 150 -37.94 8.68 -15.65
CA ALA A 150 -39.29 8.82 -15.12
C ALA A 150 -40.05 7.49 -15.22
N ASN A 151 -40.95 7.23 -14.27
CA ASN A 151 -41.87 6.09 -14.39
C ASN A 151 -43.00 6.32 -15.41
N LYS A 152 -43.20 7.56 -15.85
CA LYS A 152 -44.24 7.98 -16.82
C LYS A 152 -43.70 9.07 -17.75
N ASP A 153 -43.98 8.96 -19.04
CA ASP A 153 -43.58 9.96 -20.05
C ASP A 153 -44.57 11.16 -20.10
N ILE A 154 -45.85 10.89 -19.86
CA ILE A 154 -46.92 11.89 -19.80
C ILE A 154 -47.52 11.85 -18.40
N VAL A 155 -47.64 13.01 -17.77
CA VAL A 155 -48.07 13.17 -16.38
C VAL A 155 -49.30 14.05 -16.33
N ASN A 156 -50.38 13.54 -15.73
CA ASN A 156 -51.63 14.26 -15.53
C ASN A 156 -51.77 14.69 -14.07
N MET A 157 -52.66 15.66 -13.82
CA MET A 157 -52.97 16.09 -12.46
C MET A 157 -53.49 14.92 -11.63
N GLY A 158 -53.01 14.78 -10.40
CA GLY A 158 -53.34 13.68 -9.49
C GLY A 158 -52.48 12.42 -9.67
N ASP A 159 -51.64 12.34 -10.71
CA ASP A 159 -50.72 11.22 -10.88
C ASP A 159 -49.68 11.14 -9.75
N THR A 160 -49.13 9.94 -9.54
CA THR A 160 -47.86 9.78 -8.83
C THR A 160 -46.73 9.66 -9.84
N LEU A 161 -45.74 10.55 -9.74
CA LEU A 161 -44.56 10.60 -10.61
C LEU A 161 -43.30 10.24 -9.81
N ASP A 162 -42.56 9.26 -10.31
CA ASP A 162 -41.25 8.88 -9.78
C ASP A 162 -40.16 9.31 -10.75
N LEU A 163 -39.21 10.11 -10.28
CA LEU A 163 -37.98 10.46 -11.00
C LEU A 163 -36.80 9.75 -10.35
N ARG A 164 -36.18 8.81 -11.05
CA ARG A 164 -35.01 8.07 -10.58
C ARG A 164 -33.74 8.65 -11.17
N CYS A 165 -32.81 9.05 -10.31
CA CYS A 165 -31.45 9.42 -10.70
C CYS A 165 -30.59 8.16 -10.76
N LYS A 166 -30.17 7.78 -11.97
CA LYS A 166 -29.25 6.67 -12.22
C LYS A 166 -27.84 7.24 -12.41
N VAL A 167 -26.95 6.89 -11.50
CA VAL A 167 -25.53 7.24 -11.56
C VAL A 167 -24.74 6.00 -11.93
N THR A 168 -23.85 6.13 -12.92
CA THR A 168 -22.91 5.07 -13.33
C THR A 168 -21.47 5.58 -13.32
N GLY A 169 -20.51 4.67 -13.27
CA GLY A 169 -19.07 4.97 -13.24
C GLY A 169 -18.47 5.02 -11.83
N ASP A 170 -19.06 5.77 -10.91
CA ASP A 170 -18.63 5.81 -9.50
C ASP A 170 -19.77 5.40 -8.55
N THR A 171 -19.63 4.23 -7.93
CA THR A 171 -20.62 3.68 -6.99
C THR A 171 -20.60 4.36 -5.62
N SER A 172 -19.58 5.20 -5.34
CA SER A 172 -19.47 5.96 -4.08
C SER A 172 -20.13 7.35 -4.15
N ALA A 173 -20.64 7.72 -5.32
CA ALA A 173 -21.28 9.01 -5.56
C ALA A 173 -22.51 9.22 -4.65
N ARG A 174 -22.66 10.44 -4.13
CA ARG A 174 -23.83 10.86 -3.35
C ARG A 174 -24.84 11.56 -4.24
N ILE A 175 -26.11 11.21 -4.08
CA ILE A 175 -27.23 11.80 -4.84
C ILE A 175 -28.01 12.75 -3.93
N SER A 176 -28.34 13.92 -4.45
CA SER A 176 -29.21 14.92 -3.82
C SER A 176 -30.15 15.49 -4.87
N TRP A 177 -31.38 15.82 -4.49
CA TRP A 177 -32.38 16.39 -5.37
C TRP A 177 -32.79 17.78 -4.91
N TYR A 178 -33.01 18.70 -5.85
CA TYR A 178 -33.57 20.02 -5.59
C TYR A 178 -34.35 20.55 -6.81
N LYS A 179 -35.21 21.54 -6.58
CA LYS A 179 -35.96 22.22 -7.65
C LYS A 179 -35.26 23.54 -7.98
N VAL A 180 -34.84 23.74 -9.23
CA VAL A 180 -33.91 24.82 -9.64
C VAL A 180 -34.47 26.21 -9.36
N ALA A 181 -35.77 26.42 -9.55
CA ALA A 181 -36.41 27.73 -9.43
C ALA A 181 -37.08 27.97 -8.06
N GLN A 182 -36.79 27.16 -7.05
CA GLN A 182 -37.39 27.27 -5.72
C GLN A 182 -36.30 27.46 -4.67
N GLU A 183 -36.29 28.65 -4.05
CA GLU A 183 -35.56 28.85 -2.80
C GLU A 183 -36.44 28.35 -1.64
N GLY A 184 -36.08 27.19 -1.08
CA GLY A 184 -36.79 26.63 0.06
C GLY A 184 -37.01 25.11 0.01
N PRO A 185 -37.69 24.54 1.01
CA PRO A 185 -38.00 23.11 1.04
C PRO A 185 -38.93 22.74 -0.13
N LEU A 186 -38.79 21.52 -0.64
CA LEU A 186 -39.68 20.99 -1.68
C LEU A 186 -41.15 20.98 -1.19
N PRO A 187 -42.13 21.07 -2.11
CA PRO A 187 -43.56 20.98 -1.74
C PRO A 187 -43.85 19.72 -0.92
N GLU A 188 -44.82 19.77 0.00
CA GLU A 188 -45.09 18.67 0.96
C GLU A 188 -45.40 17.32 0.30
N ASN A 189 -45.97 17.35 -0.90
CA ASN A 189 -46.30 16.16 -1.67
C ASN A 189 -45.08 15.53 -2.38
N VAL A 190 -43.93 16.20 -2.35
CA VAL A 190 -42.65 15.74 -2.90
C VAL A 190 -41.80 15.10 -1.79
N ARG A 191 -41.34 13.87 -2.02
CA ARG A 191 -40.50 13.12 -1.08
C ARG A 191 -39.27 12.56 -1.78
N ILE A 192 -38.11 12.63 -1.12
CA ILE A 192 -36.87 12.02 -1.62
C ILE A 192 -36.64 10.70 -0.90
N ARG A 193 -36.44 9.62 -1.65
CA ARG A 193 -36.13 8.27 -1.17
C ARG A 193 -34.85 7.77 -1.85
N GLY A 194 -33.70 8.15 -1.30
CA GLY A 194 -32.40 7.83 -1.87
C GLY A 194 -32.27 8.41 -3.30
N PRO A 195 -32.11 7.58 -4.34
CA PRO A 195 -31.98 8.07 -5.73
C PRO A 195 -33.30 8.52 -6.36
N ILE A 196 -34.46 8.31 -5.70
CA ILE A 196 -35.78 8.56 -6.29
C ILE A 196 -36.42 9.80 -5.65
N LEU A 197 -36.84 10.75 -6.48
CA LEU A 197 -37.76 11.81 -6.10
C LEU A 197 -39.19 11.39 -6.49
N VAL A 198 -40.11 11.43 -5.52
CA VAL A 198 -41.51 10.99 -5.67
C VAL A 198 -42.42 12.19 -5.48
N ILE A 199 -43.27 12.48 -6.47
CA ILE A 199 -44.32 13.49 -6.38
C ILE A 199 -45.66 12.77 -6.29
N ASN A 200 -46.32 12.86 -5.13
CA ASN A 200 -47.62 12.21 -4.91
C ASN A 200 -48.74 13.19 -5.25
N GLY A 201 -49.66 12.80 -6.14
CA GLY A 201 -50.76 13.69 -6.53
C GLY A 201 -50.25 14.96 -7.20
N VAL A 202 -49.72 14.82 -8.41
CA VAL A 202 -49.12 15.93 -9.17
C VAL A 202 -50.10 17.10 -9.32
N MET A 203 -49.63 18.29 -8.99
CA MET A 203 -50.34 19.56 -9.04
C MET A 203 -49.57 20.59 -9.89
N PRO A 204 -50.20 21.67 -10.37
CA PRO A 204 -49.53 22.69 -11.19
C PRO A 204 -48.26 23.28 -10.54
N GLU A 205 -48.26 23.42 -9.21
CA GLU A 205 -47.11 23.88 -8.42
C GLU A 205 -45.89 22.95 -8.45
N ASN A 206 -46.09 21.66 -8.77
CA ASN A 206 -45.00 20.72 -8.95
C ASN A 206 -44.26 20.94 -10.28
N GLY A 207 -44.82 21.72 -11.21
CA GLY A 207 -44.16 22.09 -12.46
C GLY A 207 -42.82 22.81 -12.21
N GLY A 208 -41.81 22.48 -13.02
CA GLY A 208 -40.49 23.11 -12.97
C GLY A 208 -39.37 22.15 -13.32
N VAL A 209 -38.13 22.62 -13.14
CA VAL A 209 -36.91 21.83 -13.39
C VAL A 209 -36.39 21.27 -12.07
N TYR A 210 -36.21 19.96 -12.03
CA TYR A 210 -35.58 19.22 -10.94
C TYR A 210 -34.16 18.82 -11.33
N ARG A 211 -33.23 18.91 -10.38
CA ARG A 211 -31.81 18.58 -10.55
C ARG A 211 -31.29 17.75 -9.38
#